data_AF-A0A2H0GWB0-F1
#
_entry.id   AF-A0A2H0GWB0-F1
#
_cell.length_a   1.000
_cell.length_b   1.000
_cell.length_c   1.000
_cell.angle_alpha   90.00
_cell.angle_beta   90.00
_cell.angle_gamma   90.00
#
_symmetry.space_group_name_H-M   'P 1'
#
loop_
_entity.id
_entity.type
_entity.pdbx_description
1 polymer ?
#
loop_
_entity_poly.entity_id
_entity_poly.type
_entity_poly.pdbx_seq_one_letter_code
_entity_poly.pdbx_strand_id
1 'polypeptide(L)'
;ISSPLGGATVNSLYLNGSPDVWLKDHDEATNAYTYITDLNEPLGDMKGFFAWVGGSNPQTFDIVGDIRVGEVGSDNNMVRSVSGSNGGWNFVGNPFTSAIDWNAASGWTKTNIGGTIYTYNSPNWATWNGSTGTNEGSQYIASGQGFFVNVNEGSSTGTLKMDNDVQVHNTAPFLKEKVVTPDNLIRLEVSANSFSDETIIELDKDFTEGFDSDFDAHKLFSFNTDAPQIFSTANELMAVNGLPLSTYQVPIDVRGAQDLEMTISLTENQGFDAVYLVDHFTGRQTNLTAEDYSFIYNQSVTDRFTVYFTTVTGIDDLEKEFFKIYTYHKEIRVIIPEGQQTEIFVYNLTGQITHQIAGHPGMNEIQ
;
A
#
# COMPACT_ATOMS: atom_id res chain seq x y z
N ILE A 1 -10.96 -16.34 5.18
CA ILE A 1 -11.17 -17.38 6.20
C ILE A 1 -10.28 -18.58 5.88
N SER A 2 -9.89 -19.36 6.88
CA SER A 2 -9.08 -20.58 6.75
C SER A 2 -9.44 -21.56 7.87
N SER A 3 -9.01 -22.82 7.78
CA SER A 3 -9.22 -23.79 8.86
C SER A 3 -8.03 -23.80 9.84
N PRO A 4 -8.25 -23.48 11.13
CA PRO A 4 -7.23 -23.60 12.16
C PRO A 4 -6.99 -25.05 12.62
N LEU A 5 -7.79 -26.00 12.13
CA LEU A 5 -7.70 -27.43 12.45
C LEU A 5 -7.54 -28.28 11.18
N GLY A 6 -6.81 -29.39 11.30
CA GLY A 6 -6.65 -30.38 10.24
C GLY A 6 -7.92 -31.21 10.03
N GLY A 7 -8.14 -31.66 8.79
CA GLY A 7 -9.26 -32.56 8.44
C GLY A 7 -10.62 -31.89 8.28
N ALA A 8 -10.73 -30.58 8.47
CA ALA A 8 -11.98 -29.85 8.24
C ALA A 8 -12.32 -29.74 6.75
N THR A 9 -13.62 -29.83 6.43
CA THR A 9 -14.15 -29.59 5.07
C THR A 9 -15.02 -28.33 5.06
N VAL A 10 -15.40 -27.88 3.86
CA VAL A 10 -16.32 -26.74 3.64
C VAL A 10 -17.63 -26.89 4.42
N ASN A 11 -18.08 -28.11 4.71
CA ASN A 11 -19.23 -28.35 5.57
C ASN A 11 -19.12 -27.68 6.96
N SER A 12 -17.91 -27.47 7.47
CA SER A 12 -17.68 -26.77 8.76
C SER A 12 -18.08 -25.30 8.72
N LEU A 13 -18.19 -24.72 7.52
CA LEU A 13 -18.58 -23.33 7.29
C LEU A 13 -20.04 -23.22 6.80
N TYR A 14 -20.78 -24.33 6.75
CA TYR A 14 -22.13 -24.38 6.22
C TYR A 14 -23.18 -24.21 7.32
N LEU A 15 -24.02 -23.17 7.19
CA LEU A 15 -25.08 -22.84 8.17
C LEU A 15 -26.46 -23.32 7.73
N ASN A 16 -26.54 -24.45 7.00
CA ASN A 16 -27.80 -25.02 6.50
C ASN A 16 -28.65 -24.04 5.66
N GLY A 17 -28.01 -23.08 4.99
CA GLY A 17 -28.70 -22.04 4.19
C GLY A 17 -29.44 -20.99 5.03
N SER A 18 -29.09 -20.82 6.30
CA SER A 18 -29.72 -19.82 7.17
C SER A 18 -28.74 -19.25 8.21
N PRO A 19 -27.97 -18.20 7.85
CA PRO A 19 -27.92 -17.55 6.53
C PRO A 19 -27.15 -18.37 5.50
N ASP A 20 -27.26 -17.99 4.24
CA ASP A 20 -26.41 -18.51 3.18
C ASP A 20 -24.94 -18.14 3.42
N VAL A 21 -24.05 -19.06 3.08
CA VAL A 21 -22.60 -18.85 3.13
C VAL A 21 -22.04 -19.19 1.76
N TRP A 22 -21.34 -18.23 1.16
CA TRP A 22 -20.67 -18.40 -0.12
C TRP A 22 -19.16 -18.43 0.11
N LEU A 23 -18.54 -19.51 -0.32
CA LEU A 23 -17.09 -19.68 -0.24
C LEU A 23 -16.48 -19.61 -1.65
N LYS A 24 -15.33 -18.93 -1.76
CA LYS A 24 -14.53 -18.89 -2.98
C LYS A 24 -13.07 -19.22 -2.73
N ASP A 25 -12.48 -19.97 -3.64
CA ASP A 25 -11.03 -20.09 -3.79
C ASP A 25 -10.49 -19.00 -4.73
N HIS A 26 -9.18 -18.75 -4.62
CA HIS A 26 -8.43 -17.90 -5.54
C HIS A 26 -7.59 -18.78 -6.46
N ASP A 27 -7.67 -18.51 -7.75
CA ASP A 27 -6.84 -19.14 -8.78
C ASP A 27 -5.69 -18.19 -9.15
N GLU A 28 -4.46 -18.55 -8.82
CA GLU A 28 -3.28 -17.71 -9.06
C GLU A 28 -3.04 -17.41 -10.54
N ALA A 29 -3.34 -18.34 -11.44
CA ALA A 29 -3.03 -18.19 -12.86
C ALA A 29 -3.93 -17.20 -13.57
N THR A 30 -5.14 -17.02 -13.07
CA THR A 30 -6.15 -16.13 -13.65
C THR A 30 -6.50 -14.95 -12.75
N ASN A 31 -6.07 -14.97 -11.49
CA ASN A 31 -6.57 -14.14 -10.39
C ASN A 31 -8.10 -14.16 -10.23
N ALA A 32 -8.75 -15.20 -10.76
CA ALA A 32 -10.19 -15.38 -10.65
C ALA A 32 -10.55 -15.99 -9.30
N TYR A 33 -11.79 -15.74 -8.88
CA TYR A 33 -12.36 -16.35 -7.69
C TYR A 33 -13.48 -17.31 -8.08
N THR A 34 -13.33 -18.59 -7.76
CA THR A 34 -14.30 -19.62 -8.14
C THR A 34 -15.15 -20.01 -6.93
N TYR A 35 -16.44 -20.26 -7.14
CA TYR A 35 -17.32 -20.69 -6.04
C TYR A 35 -17.07 -22.15 -5.70
N ILE A 36 -16.92 -22.44 -4.41
CA ILE A 36 -16.88 -23.82 -3.91
C ILE A 36 -18.29 -24.20 -3.46
N THR A 37 -18.82 -25.28 -4.05
CA THR A 37 -20.17 -25.79 -3.77
C THR A 37 -20.18 -27.19 -3.18
N ASP A 38 -19.08 -27.94 -3.27
CA ASP A 38 -18.94 -29.25 -2.63
C ASP A 38 -18.60 -29.09 -1.14
N LEU A 39 -19.52 -29.52 -0.27
CA LEU A 39 -19.33 -29.47 1.18
C LEU A 39 -18.24 -30.45 1.68
N ASN A 40 -17.84 -31.43 0.85
CA ASN A 40 -16.74 -32.35 1.17
C ASN A 40 -15.37 -31.81 0.74
N GLU A 41 -15.31 -30.67 0.05
CA GLU A 41 -14.03 -30.06 -0.32
C GLU A 41 -13.20 -29.81 0.95
N PRO A 42 -11.97 -30.32 1.05
CA PRO A 42 -11.11 -30.05 2.19
C PRO A 42 -10.78 -28.57 2.27
N LEU A 43 -10.86 -27.98 3.46
CA LEU A 43 -10.33 -26.64 3.68
C LEU A 43 -8.79 -26.63 3.60
N GLY A 44 -8.15 -27.80 3.62
CA GLY A 44 -6.72 -27.97 3.39
C GLY A 44 -5.83 -27.36 4.47
N ASP A 45 -4.54 -27.63 4.35
CA ASP A 45 -3.52 -27.01 5.19
C ASP A 45 -3.05 -25.72 4.54
N MET A 46 -2.97 -24.65 5.33
CA MET A 46 -2.49 -23.33 4.89
C MET A 46 -3.23 -22.72 3.70
N LYS A 47 -4.48 -23.12 3.42
CA LYS A 47 -5.29 -22.50 2.35
C LYS A 47 -6.20 -21.39 2.90
N GLY A 48 -6.21 -20.26 2.20
CA GLY A 48 -7.15 -19.17 2.41
C GLY A 48 -8.36 -19.28 1.49
N PHE A 49 -9.51 -18.81 1.96
CA PHE A 49 -10.76 -18.73 1.21
C PHE A 49 -11.47 -17.41 1.46
N PHE A 50 -12.17 -16.90 0.46
CA PHE A 50 -13.09 -15.80 0.65
C PHE A 50 -14.43 -16.35 1.09
N ALA A 51 -14.94 -15.87 2.21
CA ALA A 51 -16.27 -16.22 2.69
C ALA A 51 -17.14 -14.97 2.72
N TRP A 52 -18.32 -15.06 2.11
CA TRP A 52 -19.39 -14.09 2.32
C TRP A 52 -20.53 -14.79 3.06
N VAL A 53 -20.96 -14.19 4.16
CA VAL A 53 -22.04 -14.69 5.00
C VAL A 53 -23.23 -13.76 4.85
N GLY A 54 -24.38 -14.30 4.47
CA GLY A 54 -25.59 -13.52 4.24
C GLY A 54 -26.13 -12.89 5.53
N GLY A 55 -26.77 -11.72 5.38
CA GLY A 55 -27.34 -10.98 6.49
C GLY A 55 -26.34 -10.06 7.20
N SER A 56 -26.74 -9.50 8.34
CA SER A 56 -25.99 -8.48 9.09
C SER A 56 -25.61 -8.91 10.52
N ASN A 57 -25.97 -10.13 10.92
CA ASN A 57 -25.70 -10.64 12.27
C ASN A 57 -24.45 -11.53 12.27
N PRO A 58 -23.56 -11.38 13.27
CA PRO A 58 -22.42 -12.28 13.45
C PRO A 58 -22.87 -13.75 13.49
N GLN A 59 -22.14 -14.60 12.80
CA GLN A 59 -22.33 -16.06 12.80
C GLN A 59 -21.14 -16.74 13.46
N THR A 60 -21.37 -17.93 14.00
CA THR A 60 -20.33 -18.79 14.57
C THR A 60 -20.24 -20.07 13.75
N PHE A 61 -19.02 -20.45 13.37
CA PHE A 61 -18.74 -21.71 12.71
C PHE A 61 -18.14 -22.69 13.73
N ASP A 62 -18.61 -23.93 13.71
CA ASP A 62 -18.05 -25.01 14.51
C ASP A 62 -17.11 -25.84 13.63
N ILE A 63 -15.81 -25.60 13.79
CA ILE A 63 -14.78 -26.37 13.09
C ILE A 63 -14.28 -27.47 14.03
N VAL A 64 -14.46 -28.72 13.61
CA VAL A 64 -13.98 -29.90 14.33
C VAL A 64 -12.88 -30.54 13.50
N GLY A 65 -11.76 -30.83 14.15
CA GLY A 65 -10.60 -31.42 13.49
C GLY A 65 -9.44 -31.59 14.44
N ASP A 66 -8.31 -32.01 13.89
CA ASP A 66 -7.08 -32.25 14.65
C ASP A 66 -6.32 -30.93 14.85
N ILE A 67 -5.82 -30.71 16.06
CA ILE A 67 -4.88 -29.60 16.31
C ILE A 67 -3.57 -29.94 15.59
N ARG A 68 -3.07 -28.99 14.80
CA ARG A 68 -1.79 -29.16 14.10
C ARG A 68 -0.63 -28.97 15.08
N VAL A 69 0.32 -29.88 15.00
CA VAL A 69 1.58 -29.85 15.76
C VAL A 69 2.74 -30.10 14.79
N GLY A 70 3.81 -29.35 14.94
CA GLY A 70 4.97 -29.37 14.05
C GLY A 70 4.83 -28.47 12.82
N GLU A 71 5.71 -28.69 11.85
CA GLU A 71 5.76 -27.95 10.59
C GLU A 71 4.53 -28.24 9.71
N VAL A 72 3.95 -27.17 9.17
CA VAL A 72 2.87 -27.18 8.19
C VAL A 72 3.40 -26.54 6.90
N GLY A 73 3.01 -27.11 5.75
CA GLY A 73 3.46 -26.68 4.43
C GLY A 73 4.36 -27.72 3.75
N SER A 74 4.75 -27.45 2.51
CA SER A 74 5.64 -28.32 1.74
C SER A 74 6.57 -27.48 0.86
N ASP A 75 7.65 -28.07 0.37
CA ASP A 75 8.53 -27.38 -0.57
C ASP A 75 7.78 -27.03 -1.86
N ASN A 76 8.04 -25.83 -2.39
CA ASN A 76 7.46 -25.30 -3.64
C ASN A 76 5.91 -25.31 -3.66
N ASN A 77 5.28 -25.08 -2.51
CA ASN A 77 3.82 -25.06 -2.36
C ASN A 77 3.15 -23.75 -2.78
N MET A 78 3.93 -22.75 -3.16
CA MET A 78 3.44 -21.48 -3.72
C MET A 78 3.87 -21.39 -5.18
N VAL A 79 3.02 -20.80 -6.02
CA VAL A 79 3.23 -20.76 -7.48
C VAL A 79 3.24 -19.34 -8.00
N ARG A 80 4.03 -19.12 -9.06
CA ARG A 80 3.91 -17.98 -9.96
C ARG A 80 3.78 -18.53 -11.38
N SER A 81 2.58 -18.48 -11.94
CA SER A 81 2.32 -19.03 -13.29
C SER A 81 2.40 -17.99 -14.41
N VAL A 82 2.35 -16.70 -14.07
CA VAL A 82 2.49 -15.59 -15.01
C VAL A 82 3.54 -14.57 -14.55
N SER A 83 4.13 -13.82 -15.49
CA SER A 83 5.10 -12.76 -15.23
C SER A 83 4.43 -11.42 -14.89
N GLY A 84 5.18 -10.48 -14.30
CA GLY A 84 4.68 -9.15 -13.95
C GLY A 84 3.76 -9.14 -12.72
N SER A 85 3.13 -7.99 -12.48
CA SER A 85 2.38 -7.68 -11.25
C SER A 85 1.12 -8.52 -11.01
N ASN A 86 0.64 -9.23 -12.02
CA ASN A 86 -0.50 -10.16 -11.88
C ASN A 86 -0.07 -11.57 -11.44
N GLY A 87 1.22 -11.89 -11.39
CA GLY A 87 1.70 -13.23 -11.05
C GLY A 87 2.14 -13.39 -9.61
N GLY A 88 2.07 -14.63 -9.10
CA GLY A 88 2.65 -15.03 -7.84
C GLY A 88 1.75 -14.88 -6.62
N TRP A 89 0.49 -14.44 -6.78
CA TRP A 89 -0.44 -14.23 -5.68
C TRP A 89 -1.00 -15.56 -5.17
N ASN A 90 -0.65 -15.96 -3.95
CA ASN A 90 -1.11 -17.20 -3.35
C ASN A 90 -1.93 -16.91 -2.10
N PHE A 91 -3.16 -17.43 -2.03
CA PHE A 91 -4.03 -17.19 -0.88
C PHE A 91 -3.82 -18.24 0.21
N VAL A 92 -3.18 -17.81 1.29
CA VAL A 92 -2.73 -18.65 2.40
C VAL A 92 -3.67 -18.48 3.59
N GLY A 93 -3.77 -19.52 4.41
CA GLY A 93 -4.53 -19.52 5.65
C GLY A 93 -3.64 -19.70 6.87
N ASN A 94 -3.96 -19.04 7.99
CA ASN A 94 -3.39 -19.41 9.28
C ASN A 94 -3.88 -20.82 9.69
N PRO A 95 -2.99 -21.82 9.79
CA PRO A 95 -3.37 -23.20 10.07
C PRO A 95 -3.46 -23.51 11.58
N PHE A 96 -3.27 -22.52 12.46
CA PHE A 96 -3.24 -22.70 13.91
C PHE A 96 -4.45 -22.07 14.60
N THR A 97 -4.73 -22.52 15.82
CA THR A 97 -5.84 -22.05 16.67
C THR A 97 -5.53 -20.76 17.43
N SER A 98 -4.36 -20.17 17.21
CA SER A 98 -3.96 -18.86 17.72
C SER A 98 -3.56 -17.93 16.59
N ALA A 99 -3.37 -16.65 16.91
CA ALA A 99 -2.71 -15.75 15.98
C ALA A 99 -1.26 -16.22 15.71
N ILE A 100 -0.78 -15.89 14.52
CA ILE A 100 0.62 -16.05 14.12
C ILE A 100 1.26 -14.69 13.90
N ASP A 101 2.57 -14.62 14.12
CA ASP A 101 3.38 -13.43 13.88
C ASP A 101 4.21 -13.63 12.59
N TRP A 102 3.93 -12.83 11.57
CA TRP A 102 4.66 -12.84 10.31
C TRP A 102 6.14 -12.50 10.48
N ASN A 103 6.47 -11.71 11.51
CA ASN A 103 7.81 -11.28 11.85
C ASN A 103 8.48 -12.18 12.91
N ALA A 104 7.88 -13.35 13.24
CA ALA A 104 8.47 -14.28 14.18
C ALA A 104 9.92 -14.62 13.81
N ALA A 105 10.82 -14.54 14.80
CA ALA A 105 12.25 -14.75 14.62
C ALA A 105 12.63 -16.19 14.25
N SER A 106 11.74 -17.15 14.51
CA SER A 106 11.86 -18.56 14.13
C SER A 106 10.50 -19.12 13.71
N GLY A 107 10.52 -20.34 13.19
CA GLY A 107 9.33 -21.09 12.80
C GLY A 107 8.86 -20.87 11.37
N TRP A 108 9.39 -19.88 10.64
CA TRP A 108 9.11 -19.67 9.22
C TRP A 108 10.18 -20.28 8.31
N THR A 109 9.76 -20.92 7.22
CA THR A 109 10.58 -21.10 6.01
C THR A 109 9.94 -20.31 4.88
N LYS A 110 10.62 -19.24 4.43
CA LYS A 110 10.19 -18.38 3.32
C LYS A 110 11.28 -18.40 2.24
N THR A 111 11.04 -19.08 1.14
CA THR A 111 11.97 -19.13 -0.01
C THR A 111 11.27 -18.59 -1.25
N ASN A 112 11.83 -17.55 -1.87
CA ASN A 112 11.23 -16.81 -3.00
C ASN A 112 9.83 -16.26 -2.69
N ILE A 113 9.55 -15.92 -1.44
CA ILE A 113 8.31 -15.28 -1.00
C ILE A 113 8.65 -13.86 -0.59
N GLY A 114 7.88 -12.88 -1.04
CA GLY A 114 8.06 -11.48 -0.67
C GLY A 114 7.80 -11.25 0.82
N GLY A 115 8.40 -10.18 1.36
CA GLY A 115 8.23 -9.77 2.76
C GLY A 115 6.82 -9.29 3.10
N THR A 116 6.00 -8.99 2.09
CA THR A 116 4.69 -8.36 2.26
C THR A 116 3.53 -9.37 2.35
N ILE A 117 2.61 -9.12 3.29
CA ILE A 117 1.32 -9.82 3.41
C ILE A 117 0.14 -8.90 3.24
N TYR A 118 -0.97 -9.47 2.76
CA TYR A 118 -2.22 -8.73 2.53
C TYR A 118 -3.39 -9.48 3.14
N THR A 119 -4.11 -8.82 4.04
CA THR A 119 -5.35 -9.33 4.62
C THR A 119 -6.51 -8.48 4.14
N TYR A 120 -7.61 -9.12 3.76
CA TYR A 120 -8.79 -8.38 3.33
C TYR A 120 -9.46 -7.74 4.57
N ASN A 121 -9.52 -6.40 4.59
CA ASN A 121 -10.14 -5.58 5.63
C ASN A 121 -11.18 -4.68 4.97
N SER A 122 -12.38 -5.25 4.76
CA SER A 122 -13.40 -4.66 3.88
C SER A 122 -13.66 -3.18 4.19
N PRO A 123 -13.68 -2.30 3.16
CA PRO A 123 -13.59 -2.62 1.73
C PRO A 123 -12.18 -2.80 1.17
N ASN A 124 -11.13 -2.52 1.95
CA ASN A 124 -9.75 -2.41 1.49
C ASN A 124 -8.92 -3.66 1.79
N TRP A 125 -7.65 -3.55 1.43
CA TRP A 125 -6.60 -4.48 1.80
C TRP A 125 -5.73 -3.88 2.90
N ALA A 126 -5.70 -4.56 4.04
CA ALA A 126 -4.75 -4.31 5.12
C ALA A 126 -3.41 -4.94 4.74
N THR A 127 -2.41 -4.09 4.51
CA THR A 127 -1.11 -4.48 3.96
C THR A 127 -0.03 -4.34 5.02
N TRP A 128 0.92 -5.27 5.09
CA TRP A 128 2.08 -5.21 5.98
C TRP A 128 3.34 -5.64 5.23
N ASN A 129 4.33 -4.76 5.10
CA ASN A 129 5.57 -5.05 4.37
C ASN A 129 6.67 -5.70 5.23
N GLY A 130 6.42 -5.90 6.53
CA GLY A 130 7.43 -6.33 7.50
C GLY A 130 7.80 -5.26 8.53
N SER A 131 7.60 -3.98 8.22
CA SER A 131 7.91 -2.84 9.11
C SER A 131 6.75 -1.88 9.32
N THR A 132 5.98 -1.60 8.26
CA THR A 132 4.87 -0.67 8.24
C THR A 132 3.68 -1.27 7.51
N GLY A 133 2.49 -0.72 7.78
CA GLY A 133 1.26 -1.22 7.17
C GLY A 133 0.21 -0.15 6.93
N THR A 134 -0.62 -0.38 5.92
CA THR A 134 -1.77 0.46 5.54
C THR A 134 -3.07 -0.20 5.94
N ASN A 135 -4.11 0.60 6.14
CA ASN A 135 -5.48 0.13 6.39
C ASN A 135 -5.55 -0.90 7.54
N GLU A 136 -4.86 -0.60 8.64
CA GLU A 136 -4.78 -1.46 9.84
C GLU A 136 -3.95 -2.76 9.67
N GLY A 137 -3.21 -2.89 8.57
CA GLY A 137 -2.26 -3.98 8.36
C GLY A 137 -1.21 -4.09 9.45
N SER A 138 -0.92 -5.32 9.87
CA SER A 138 0.06 -5.62 10.92
C SER A 138 0.72 -6.97 10.67
N GLN A 139 1.81 -7.25 11.40
CA GLN A 139 2.47 -8.56 11.37
C GLN A 139 1.60 -9.71 11.87
N TYR A 140 0.51 -9.44 12.60
CA TYR A 140 -0.30 -10.47 13.22
C TYR A 140 -1.43 -10.93 12.30
N ILE A 141 -1.53 -12.25 12.10
CA ILE A 141 -2.59 -12.90 11.33
C ILE A 141 -3.42 -13.75 12.30
N ALA A 142 -4.70 -13.42 12.46
CA ALA A 142 -5.57 -14.07 13.43
C ALA A 142 -5.86 -15.55 13.07
N SER A 143 -6.27 -16.34 14.08
CA SER A 143 -6.75 -17.72 13.86
C SER A 143 -7.92 -17.72 12.87
N GLY A 144 -7.85 -18.60 11.87
CA GLY A 144 -8.87 -18.68 10.81
C GLY A 144 -8.87 -17.52 9.81
N GLN A 145 -7.90 -16.60 9.88
CA GLN A 145 -7.74 -15.54 8.89
C GLN A 145 -6.99 -16.07 7.66
N GLY A 146 -7.37 -15.56 6.48
CA GLY A 146 -6.65 -15.78 5.23
C GLY A 146 -5.86 -14.53 4.86
N PHE A 147 -4.72 -14.70 4.22
CA PHE A 147 -3.82 -13.63 3.78
C PHE A 147 -3.14 -14.01 2.47
N PHE A 148 -2.85 -13.03 1.63
CA PHE A 148 -2.05 -13.24 0.43
C PHE A 148 -0.57 -13.11 0.74
N VAL A 149 0.22 -13.94 0.07
CA VAL A 149 1.67 -13.79 -0.14
C VAL A 149 1.95 -13.71 -1.63
N ASN A 150 3.09 -13.14 -2.01
CA ASN A 150 3.55 -13.13 -3.40
C ASN A 150 4.82 -13.97 -3.57
N VAL A 151 4.89 -14.80 -4.62
CA VAL A 151 6.14 -15.44 -5.06
C VAL A 151 6.94 -14.43 -5.89
N ASN A 152 8.18 -14.17 -5.48
CA ASN A 152 9.05 -13.14 -6.06
C ASN A 152 9.24 -13.31 -7.57
N GLU A 153 9.33 -12.18 -8.27
CA GLU A 153 9.61 -12.20 -9.70
C GLU A 153 10.96 -12.87 -10.00
N GLY A 154 11.04 -13.56 -11.13
CA GLY A 154 12.18 -14.42 -11.49
C GLY A 154 12.10 -15.84 -10.93
N SER A 155 11.14 -16.16 -10.05
CA SER A 155 10.88 -17.51 -9.55
C SER A 155 9.53 -18.04 -10.02
N SER A 156 9.45 -19.29 -10.47
CA SER A 156 8.16 -19.93 -10.83
C SER A 156 7.45 -20.58 -9.64
N THR A 157 8.18 -20.83 -8.56
CA THR A 157 7.66 -21.43 -7.32
C THR A 157 8.34 -20.81 -6.10
N GLY A 158 7.62 -20.81 -4.99
CA GLY A 158 8.12 -20.41 -3.67
C GLY A 158 7.77 -21.46 -2.62
N THR A 159 8.51 -21.45 -1.52
CA THR A 159 8.25 -22.30 -0.37
C THR A 159 7.79 -21.44 0.79
N LEU A 160 6.61 -21.75 1.33
CA LEU A 160 6.13 -21.20 2.58
C LEU A 160 5.78 -22.34 3.52
N LYS A 161 6.53 -22.46 4.61
CA LYS A 161 6.25 -23.39 5.71
C LYS A 161 6.26 -22.65 7.03
N MET A 162 5.50 -23.16 7.99
CA MET A 162 5.49 -22.63 9.34
C MET A 162 5.34 -23.74 10.39
N ASP A 163 6.02 -23.63 11.52
CA ASP A 163 5.83 -24.51 12.68
C ASP A 163 5.22 -23.76 13.88
N ASN A 164 5.18 -24.41 15.04
CA ASN A 164 4.55 -23.84 16.22
C ASN A 164 5.21 -22.53 16.73
N ASP A 165 6.48 -22.25 16.40
CA ASP A 165 7.22 -21.10 16.91
C ASP A 165 6.70 -19.76 16.38
N VAL A 166 5.90 -19.78 15.30
CA VAL A 166 5.26 -18.55 14.78
C VAL A 166 4.02 -18.15 15.58
N GLN A 167 3.51 -19.02 16.45
CA GLN A 167 2.30 -18.77 17.23
C GLN A 167 2.57 -17.80 18.38
N VAL A 168 1.67 -16.84 18.54
CA VAL A 168 1.68 -15.92 19.68
C VAL A 168 0.44 -16.14 20.53
N HIS A 169 0.62 -16.08 21.86
CA HIS A 169 -0.47 -16.02 22.82
C HIS A 169 -1.13 -14.66 22.74
N ASN A 170 -1.90 -14.41 21.68
CA ASN A 170 -2.61 -13.17 21.52
C ASN A 170 -4.12 -13.42 21.43
N THR A 171 -4.87 -12.80 22.34
CA THR A 171 -6.28 -12.45 22.16
C THR A 171 -6.33 -11.09 21.45
N ALA A 172 -6.02 -10.99 20.16
CA ALA A 172 -5.90 -9.66 19.53
C ALA A 172 -7.28 -8.96 19.42
N PRO A 173 -7.44 -7.75 20.01
CA PRO A 173 -7.97 -6.64 19.21
C PRO A 173 -7.10 -5.37 19.27
N PHE A 174 -6.99 -4.72 18.10
CA PHE A 174 -6.41 -3.42 17.72
C PHE A 174 -5.04 -2.97 18.28
N LEU A 175 -4.06 -3.12 17.38
CA LEU A 175 -3.05 -2.15 16.94
C LEU A 175 -2.18 -1.37 17.94
N LYS A 176 -0.88 -1.50 17.65
CA LYS A 176 0.29 -0.70 18.05
C LYS A 176 1.11 -1.28 19.20
N GLU A 177 1.79 -2.40 18.94
CA GLU A 177 3.20 -2.41 19.35
C GLU A 177 3.98 -1.59 18.32
N LYS A 178 4.79 -0.66 18.85
CA LYS A 178 5.61 0.26 18.09
C LYS A 178 6.70 -0.54 17.38
N VAL A 179 6.39 -1.03 16.19
CA VAL A 179 7.42 -1.34 15.20
C VAL A 179 8.20 -0.05 14.98
N VAL A 180 9.53 -0.19 14.86
CA VAL A 180 10.46 0.93 14.70
C VAL A 180 9.89 1.89 13.67
N THR A 181 9.39 3.04 14.12
CA THR A 181 8.83 4.03 13.21
C THR A 181 10.00 4.52 12.37
N PRO A 182 9.95 4.37 11.03
CA PRO A 182 11.01 4.86 10.18
C PRO A 182 11.21 6.36 10.39
N ASP A 183 12.47 6.81 10.34
CA ASP A 183 12.81 8.20 10.62
C ASP A 183 12.29 9.16 9.54
N ASN A 184 12.10 8.68 8.30
CA ASN A 184 11.58 9.44 7.17
C ASN A 184 10.38 8.71 6.55
N LEU A 185 9.18 9.07 6.97
CA LEU A 185 7.95 8.42 6.50
C LEU A 185 6.82 9.43 6.40
N ILE A 186 6.04 9.32 5.33
CA ILE A 186 4.72 9.94 5.28
C ILE A 186 3.62 8.91 5.04
N ARG A 187 2.45 9.18 5.60
CA ARG A 187 1.22 8.46 5.30
C ARG A 187 0.20 9.42 4.72
N LEU A 188 -0.28 9.07 3.53
CA LEU A 188 -1.35 9.79 2.85
C LEU A 188 -2.61 8.96 2.94
N GLU A 189 -3.69 9.60 3.35
CA GLU A 189 -5.03 9.02 3.31
C GLU A 189 -5.84 9.74 2.24
N VAL A 190 -6.55 8.98 1.40
CA VAL A 190 -7.67 9.51 0.63
C VAL A 190 -8.97 9.10 1.29
N SER A 191 -9.89 10.05 1.48
CA SER A 191 -11.21 9.80 2.06
C SER A 191 -12.32 10.34 1.17
N ALA A 192 -13.44 9.63 1.15
CA ALA A 192 -14.67 10.02 0.49
C ALA A 192 -15.85 9.27 1.11
N ASN A 193 -16.94 9.99 1.40
CA ASN A 193 -18.08 9.45 2.14
C ASN A 193 -17.65 8.82 3.49
N SER A 194 -17.94 7.54 3.70
CA SER A 194 -17.56 6.77 4.88
C SER A 194 -16.37 5.83 4.63
N PHE A 195 -15.69 5.98 3.50
CA PHE A 195 -14.56 5.14 3.12
C PHE A 195 -13.28 5.98 3.10
N SER A 196 -12.19 5.35 3.51
CA SER A 196 -10.84 5.87 3.34
C SER A 196 -9.91 4.76 2.88
N ASP A 197 -8.76 5.13 2.34
CA ASP A 197 -7.68 4.22 1.97
C ASP A 197 -6.34 4.95 2.11
N GLU A 198 -5.29 4.19 2.38
CA GLU A 198 -3.97 4.74 2.69
C GLU A 198 -2.88 4.29 1.72
N THR A 199 -1.87 5.15 1.58
CA THR A 199 -0.55 4.79 1.04
C THR A 199 0.56 5.36 1.92
N ILE A 200 1.69 4.66 1.98
CA ILE A 200 2.88 5.05 2.72
C ILE A 200 4.03 5.25 1.74
N ILE A 201 4.80 6.32 1.97
CA ILE A 201 6.11 6.52 1.34
C ILE A 201 7.14 6.58 2.47
N GLU A 202 8.15 5.72 2.39
CA GLU A 202 9.23 5.60 3.36
C GLU A 202 10.56 5.85 2.66
N LEU A 203 11.43 6.68 3.26
CA LEU A 203 12.74 6.99 2.70
C LEU A 203 13.87 6.44 3.57
N ASP A 204 14.70 5.58 2.99
CA ASP A 204 15.90 5.05 3.66
C ASP A 204 17.11 5.08 2.72
N LYS A 205 18.31 5.10 3.30
CA LYS A 205 19.57 5.06 2.56
C LYS A 205 19.83 3.70 1.88
N ASP A 206 19.20 2.63 2.38
CA ASP A 206 19.37 1.26 1.87
C ASP A 206 18.28 0.88 0.86
N PHE A 207 17.25 1.72 0.69
CA PHE A 207 16.19 1.51 -0.30
C PHE A 207 16.62 1.88 -1.72
N THR A 208 15.93 1.33 -2.71
CA THR A 208 16.23 1.52 -4.13
C THR A 208 15.06 2.16 -4.87
N GLU A 209 15.31 2.69 -6.07
CA GLU A 209 14.22 3.21 -6.91
C GLU A 209 13.35 2.10 -7.51
N GLY A 210 13.88 0.88 -7.63
CA GLY A 210 13.13 -0.26 -8.17
C GLY A 210 12.32 -0.96 -7.09
N PHE A 211 11.33 -1.77 -7.50
CA PHE A 211 10.57 -2.61 -6.58
C PHE A 211 11.49 -3.59 -5.84
N ASP A 212 11.40 -3.59 -4.52
CA ASP A 212 12.03 -4.55 -3.61
C ASP A 212 10.95 -5.28 -2.81
N SER A 213 10.81 -6.58 -3.02
CA SER A 213 9.76 -7.39 -2.38
C SER A 213 9.84 -7.46 -0.85
N ASP A 214 10.96 -7.07 -0.25
CA ASP A 214 11.16 -7.10 1.20
C ASP A 214 10.79 -5.77 1.88
N PHE A 215 10.69 -4.66 1.12
CA PHE A 215 10.40 -3.33 1.64
C PHE A 215 9.17 -2.68 1.00
N ASP A 216 8.86 -3.03 -0.26
CA ASP A 216 7.73 -2.51 -1.00
C ASP A 216 6.52 -3.41 -0.92
N ALA A 217 5.36 -2.78 -1.07
CA ALA A 217 4.09 -3.47 -1.16
C ALA A 217 3.28 -2.96 -2.35
N HIS A 218 3.05 -3.83 -3.33
CA HIS A 218 2.10 -3.56 -4.42
C HIS A 218 0.71 -3.23 -3.87
N LYS A 219 -0.03 -2.39 -4.58
CA LYS A 219 -1.42 -2.06 -4.28
C LYS A 219 -2.36 -3.18 -4.75
N LEU A 220 -3.05 -3.80 -3.80
CA LEU A 220 -4.26 -4.57 -4.11
C LEU A 220 -5.48 -3.64 -4.06
N PHE A 221 -6.26 -3.66 -5.14
CA PHE A 221 -7.43 -2.80 -5.26
C PHE A 221 -8.65 -3.41 -4.55
N SER A 222 -9.45 -2.53 -3.95
CA SER A 222 -10.74 -2.84 -3.31
C SER A 222 -11.68 -3.50 -4.32
N PHE A 223 -12.46 -4.48 -3.85
CA PHE A 223 -13.57 -5.04 -4.63
C PHE A 223 -14.76 -4.07 -4.74
N ASN A 224 -14.83 -3.09 -3.85
CA ASN A 224 -15.82 -2.03 -3.88
C ASN A 224 -15.30 -0.86 -4.71
N THR A 225 -15.88 -0.67 -5.90
CA THR A 225 -15.51 0.41 -6.84
C THR A 225 -15.89 1.81 -6.37
N ASP A 226 -16.75 1.92 -5.36
CA ASP A 226 -17.16 3.20 -4.76
C ASP A 226 -16.20 3.66 -3.65
N ALA A 227 -15.32 2.77 -3.17
CA ALA A 227 -14.30 3.14 -2.19
C ALA A 227 -13.17 3.93 -2.89
N PRO A 228 -12.78 5.11 -2.37
CA PRO A 228 -11.64 5.84 -2.90
C PRO A 228 -10.36 5.05 -2.58
N GLN A 229 -9.38 5.09 -3.48
CA GLN A 229 -8.10 4.44 -3.30
C GLN A 229 -6.95 5.36 -3.66
N ILE A 230 -5.83 5.23 -2.95
CA ILE A 230 -4.61 6.01 -3.15
C ILE A 230 -3.40 5.07 -3.17
N PHE A 231 -2.43 5.38 -4.04
CA PHE A 231 -1.19 4.62 -4.20
C PHE A 231 -0.12 5.52 -4.82
N SER A 232 1.15 5.23 -4.54
CA SER A 232 2.26 5.85 -5.29
C SER A 232 2.51 5.10 -6.61
N THR A 233 3.09 5.81 -7.57
CA THR A 233 3.31 5.31 -8.95
C THR A 233 4.77 5.38 -9.41
N ALA A 234 5.71 5.62 -8.49
CA ALA A 234 7.13 5.81 -8.83
C ALA A 234 7.79 4.58 -9.48
N ASN A 235 7.48 3.38 -8.97
CA ASN A 235 8.15 2.13 -9.32
C ASN A 235 7.17 0.96 -9.47
N GLU A 236 5.93 1.27 -9.93
CA GLU A 236 4.69 0.46 -10.03
C GLU A 236 3.58 1.02 -9.13
N LEU A 237 2.46 0.29 -8.95
CA LEU A 237 1.34 0.72 -8.11
C LEU A 237 1.58 0.24 -6.69
N MET A 238 1.91 1.14 -5.76
CA MET A 238 2.34 0.76 -4.41
C MET A 238 1.39 1.23 -3.31
N ALA A 239 1.05 0.31 -2.39
CA ALA A 239 0.45 0.62 -1.11
C ALA A 239 1.50 1.16 -0.13
N VAL A 240 2.68 0.56 -0.10
CA VAL A 240 3.86 1.02 0.66
C VAL A 240 5.03 1.09 -0.30
N ASN A 241 5.72 2.23 -0.36
CA ASN A 241 6.83 2.46 -1.28
C ASN A 241 8.06 2.94 -0.51
N GLY A 242 9.06 2.07 -0.42
CA GLY A 242 10.38 2.34 0.11
C GLY A 242 11.28 2.90 -0.98
N LEU A 243 11.66 4.17 -0.87
CA LEU A 243 12.47 4.87 -1.87
C LEU A 243 13.80 5.37 -1.26
N PRO A 244 14.82 5.65 -2.08
CA PRO A 244 16.09 6.14 -1.58
C PRO A 244 15.93 7.47 -0.84
N LEU A 245 16.79 7.72 0.16
CA LEU A 245 16.80 8.98 0.93
C LEU A 245 16.97 10.25 0.09
N SER A 246 17.55 10.14 -1.11
CA SER A 246 17.67 11.26 -2.06
C SER A 246 16.36 11.61 -2.78
N THR A 247 15.30 10.82 -2.60
CA THR A 247 13.99 11.06 -3.20
C THR A 247 13.36 12.30 -2.58
N TYR A 248 13.03 13.27 -3.42
CA TYR A 248 12.43 14.53 -2.98
C TYR A 248 11.03 14.76 -3.58
N GLN A 249 10.63 13.94 -4.55
CA GLN A 249 9.30 13.94 -5.14
C GLN A 249 8.83 12.51 -5.44
N VAL A 250 7.52 12.26 -5.32
CA VAL A 250 6.90 10.98 -5.65
C VAL A 250 5.57 11.22 -6.36
N PRO A 251 5.38 10.69 -7.59
CA PRO A 251 4.07 10.70 -8.22
C PRO A 251 3.13 9.76 -7.45
N ILE A 252 1.90 10.21 -7.26
CA ILE A 252 0.83 9.42 -6.65
C ILE A 252 -0.40 9.49 -7.56
N ASP A 253 -1.29 8.51 -7.40
CA ASP A 253 -2.54 8.49 -8.13
C ASP A 253 -3.67 7.97 -7.24
N VAL A 254 -4.89 8.25 -7.67
CA VAL A 254 -6.12 7.89 -6.96
C VAL A 254 -7.09 7.17 -7.87
N ARG A 255 -7.98 6.37 -7.29
CA ARG A 255 -9.11 5.73 -7.99
C ARG A 255 -10.37 5.87 -7.17
N GLY A 256 -11.52 5.88 -7.84
CA GLY A 256 -12.84 5.78 -7.21
C GLY A 256 -13.96 5.99 -8.22
N ALA A 257 -15.17 6.23 -7.72
CA ALA A 257 -16.32 6.50 -8.57
C ALA A 257 -16.21 7.85 -9.30
N GLN A 258 -16.63 7.90 -10.56
CA GLN A 258 -16.67 9.14 -11.35
C GLN A 258 -17.45 10.25 -10.62
N ASP A 259 -16.92 11.47 -10.65
CA ASP A 259 -17.48 12.67 -10.01
C ASP A 259 -17.55 12.61 -8.47
N LEU A 260 -16.84 11.67 -7.85
CA LEU A 260 -16.74 11.57 -6.39
C LEU A 260 -15.83 12.69 -5.83
N GLU A 261 -16.34 13.43 -4.84
CA GLU A 261 -15.51 14.35 -4.06
C GLU A 261 -14.62 13.54 -3.10
N MET A 262 -13.31 13.71 -3.23
CA MET A 262 -12.29 13.06 -2.44
C MET A 262 -11.44 14.10 -1.72
N THR A 263 -10.87 13.71 -0.58
CA THR A 263 -9.91 14.52 0.18
C THR A 263 -8.64 13.73 0.43
N ILE A 264 -7.48 14.29 0.04
CA ILE A 264 -6.16 13.76 0.39
C ILE A 264 -5.65 14.49 1.64
N SER A 265 -5.25 13.73 2.65
CA SER A 265 -4.78 14.23 3.94
C SER A 265 -3.43 13.60 4.29
N LEU A 266 -2.57 14.33 5.00
CA LEU A 266 -1.31 13.81 5.56
C LEU A 266 -1.57 13.34 7.00
N THR A 267 -1.71 12.03 7.20
CA THR A 267 -2.09 11.45 8.50
C THR A 267 -0.89 11.06 9.36
N GLU A 268 0.29 10.97 8.75
CA GLU A 268 1.57 10.74 9.44
C GLU A 268 2.69 11.47 8.70
N ASN A 269 3.54 12.17 9.44
CA ASN A 269 4.75 12.81 8.92
C ASN A 269 5.87 12.63 9.94
N GLN A 270 6.91 11.89 9.55
CA GLN A 270 8.14 11.68 10.29
C GLN A 270 9.30 12.14 9.41
N GLY A 271 10.13 13.04 9.91
CA GLY A 271 11.37 13.44 9.24
C GLY A 271 11.26 14.59 8.23
N PHE A 272 10.06 15.08 7.89
CA PHE A 272 9.88 16.16 6.92
C PHE A 272 9.29 17.44 7.54
N ASP A 273 9.84 18.60 7.16
CA ASP A 273 9.36 19.91 7.58
C ASP A 273 8.01 20.27 6.94
N ALA A 274 7.89 19.99 5.65
CA ALA A 274 6.70 20.23 4.86
C ALA A 274 6.55 19.15 3.79
N VAL A 275 5.28 18.85 3.49
CA VAL A 275 4.87 17.93 2.43
C VAL A 275 3.90 18.70 1.52
N TYR A 276 4.27 18.87 0.27
CA TYR A 276 3.44 19.58 -0.71
C TYR A 276 2.81 18.61 -1.70
N LEU A 277 1.53 18.77 -1.97
CA LEU A 277 0.82 18.13 -3.07
C LEU A 277 0.66 19.12 -4.22
N VAL A 278 1.10 18.74 -5.41
CA VAL A 278 0.83 19.47 -6.65
C VAL A 278 -0.21 18.70 -7.45
N ASP A 279 -1.32 19.37 -7.76
CA ASP A 279 -2.32 18.93 -8.72
C ASP A 279 -2.01 19.51 -10.10
N HIS A 280 -1.47 18.68 -11.01
CA HIS A 280 -1.12 19.07 -12.37
C HIS A 280 -2.33 19.36 -13.26
N PHE A 281 -3.53 18.91 -12.88
CA PHE A 281 -4.75 19.22 -13.62
C PHE A 281 -5.23 20.65 -13.38
N THR A 282 -5.12 21.13 -12.14
CA THR A 282 -5.55 22.49 -11.77
C THR A 282 -4.39 23.48 -11.65
N GLY A 283 -3.15 23.00 -11.60
CA GLY A 283 -1.96 23.80 -11.28
C GLY A 283 -1.87 24.17 -9.79
N ARG A 284 -2.79 23.71 -8.95
CA ARG A 284 -2.83 24.06 -7.52
C ARG A 284 -1.79 23.29 -6.74
N GLN A 285 -1.06 24.02 -5.90
CA GLN A 285 -0.19 23.48 -4.87
C GLN A 285 -0.86 23.62 -3.49
N THR A 286 -0.75 22.57 -2.68
CA THR A 286 -1.29 22.54 -1.32
C THR A 286 -0.23 22.03 -0.35
N ASN A 287 -0.01 22.73 0.76
CA ASN A 287 0.85 22.24 1.83
C ASN A 287 0.03 21.28 2.70
N LEU A 288 0.20 19.98 2.49
CA LEU A 288 -0.52 18.94 3.24
C LEU A 288 -0.15 18.91 4.73
N THR A 289 0.96 19.52 5.12
CA THR A 289 1.31 19.71 6.54
C THR A 289 0.43 20.77 7.22
N ALA A 290 -0.20 21.65 6.44
CA ALA A 290 -1.03 22.73 6.95
C ALA A 290 -2.53 22.51 6.73
N GLU A 291 -2.92 21.93 5.60
CA GLU A 291 -4.32 21.70 5.24
C GLU A 291 -4.49 20.50 4.30
N ASP A 292 -5.66 19.86 4.37
CA ASP A 292 -6.02 18.77 3.47
C ASP A 292 -6.41 19.30 2.07
N TYR A 293 -6.33 18.45 1.05
CA TYR A 293 -6.65 18.80 -0.33
C TYR A 293 -7.89 18.06 -0.85
N SER A 294 -8.98 18.79 -1.08
CA SER A 294 -10.22 18.24 -1.68
C SER A 294 -10.32 18.50 -3.18
N PHE A 295 -10.84 17.51 -3.91
CA PHE A 295 -11.04 17.57 -5.36
C PHE A 295 -12.18 16.65 -5.82
N ILE A 296 -12.69 16.91 -7.03
CA ILE A 296 -13.59 15.98 -7.72
C ILE A 296 -12.77 15.00 -8.56
N TYR A 297 -12.97 13.71 -8.35
CA TYR A 297 -12.33 12.65 -9.12
C TYR A 297 -12.92 12.54 -10.52
N ASN A 298 -12.03 12.41 -11.51
CA ASN A 298 -12.37 12.20 -12.91
C ASN A 298 -11.42 11.16 -13.49
N GLN A 299 -11.96 10.01 -13.90
CA GLN A 299 -11.18 8.89 -14.42
C GLN A 299 -10.40 9.19 -15.71
N SER A 300 -10.73 10.31 -16.39
CA SER A 300 -10.06 10.74 -17.63
C SER A 300 -8.80 11.56 -17.37
N VAL A 301 -8.54 11.95 -16.11
CA VAL A 301 -7.35 12.70 -15.69
C VAL A 301 -6.35 11.71 -15.13
N THR A 302 -5.21 11.56 -15.79
CA THR A 302 -4.08 10.72 -15.36
C THR A 302 -2.92 11.60 -14.88
N ASP A 303 -1.97 11.00 -14.15
CA ASP A 303 -0.73 11.67 -13.70
C ASP A 303 -1.00 12.99 -12.96
N ARG A 304 -2.10 13.01 -12.20
CA ARG A 304 -2.66 14.23 -11.64
C ARG A 304 -1.81 14.78 -10.50
N PHE A 305 -1.24 13.92 -9.68
CA PHE A 305 -0.70 14.30 -8.39
C PHE A 305 0.79 13.98 -8.25
N THR A 306 1.53 14.91 -7.67
CA THR A 306 2.91 14.67 -7.23
C THR A 306 3.10 15.24 -5.84
N VAL A 307 3.73 14.47 -4.97
CA VAL A 307 4.07 14.87 -3.61
C VAL A 307 5.55 15.27 -3.57
N TYR A 308 5.87 16.36 -2.89
CA TYR A 308 7.23 16.85 -2.67
C TYR A 308 7.52 16.91 -1.17
N PHE A 309 8.76 16.56 -0.78
CA PHE A 309 9.20 16.55 0.62
C PHE A 309 10.28 17.61 0.86
N THR A 310 10.26 18.28 2.01
CA THR A 310 11.37 19.13 2.46
C THR A 310 11.96 18.60 3.77
N THR A 311 13.28 18.44 3.85
CA THR A 311 13.97 17.94 5.06
C THR A 311 14.59 19.07 5.88
N VAL A 312 14.70 18.84 7.20
CA VAL A 312 15.16 19.80 8.24
C VAL A 312 16.58 20.33 8.01
N THR A 313 17.38 19.67 7.16
CA THR A 313 18.81 19.97 6.94
C THR A 313 19.14 20.42 5.51
N GLY A 314 18.13 20.62 4.65
CA GLY A 314 18.31 20.93 3.23
C GLY A 314 17.60 22.21 2.79
N ILE A 315 17.77 23.30 3.54
CA ILE A 315 17.31 24.64 3.17
C ILE A 315 18.20 25.13 2.01
N ASP A 316 17.74 24.95 0.76
CA ASP A 316 17.89 25.91 -0.38
C ASP A 316 17.62 25.28 -1.76
N ASP A 317 17.63 23.94 -1.91
CA ASP A 317 17.54 23.32 -3.24
C ASP A 317 16.12 22.97 -3.69
N LEU A 318 15.17 22.76 -2.78
CA LEU A 318 13.79 22.42 -3.15
C LEU A 318 12.99 23.62 -3.66
N GLU A 319 13.28 24.83 -3.20
CA GLU A 319 12.75 26.04 -3.85
C GLU A 319 13.15 26.11 -5.34
N LYS A 320 14.27 25.50 -5.74
CA LYS A 320 14.77 25.52 -7.13
C LYS A 320 14.01 24.57 -8.06
N GLU A 321 13.32 23.55 -7.56
CA GLU A 321 12.46 22.69 -8.39
C GLU A 321 11.09 23.33 -8.66
N PHE A 322 10.62 24.27 -7.82
CA PHE A 322 9.37 25.02 -8.06
C PHE A 322 9.50 26.06 -9.18
N PHE A 323 10.72 26.53 -9.46
CA PHE A 323 11.00 27.50 -10.51
C PHE A 323 11.88 26.87 -11.59
N LYS A 324 11.35 26.71 -12.81
CA LYS A 324 12.21 26.28 -13.93
C LYS A 324 13.02 27.46 -14.42
N ILE A 325 14.30 27.51 -14.03
CA ILE A 325 15.23 28.56 -14.44
C ILE A 325 16.21 28.02 -15.48
N TYR A 326 16.27 28.64 -16.65
CA TYR A 326 17.20 28.25 -17.71
C TYR A 326 17.52 29.44 -18.61
N THR A 327 18.56 29.32 -19.43
CA THR A 327 18.89 30.35 -20.42
C THR A 327 18.54 29.89 -21.82
N TYR A 328 17.91 30.75 -22.62
CA TYR A 328 17.66 30.51 -24.04
C TYR A 328 17.91 31.79 -24.83
N HIS A 329 18.65 31.73 -25.93
CA HIS A 329 18.95 32.90 -26.77
C HIS A 329 19.55 34.11 -26.03
N LYS A 330 20.34 33.85 -24.97
CA LYS A 330 20.94 34.86 -24.06
C LYS A 330 19.97 35.55 -23.11
N GLU A 331 18.75 35.05 -22.98
CA GLU A 331 17.77 35.52 -22.01
C GLU A 331 17.65 34.52 -20.88
N ILE A 332 17.51 35.01 -19.66
CA ILE A 332 17.17 34.18 -18.50
C ILE A 332 15.66 33.98 -18.53
N ARG A 333 15.23 32.73 -18.45
CA ARG A 333 13.83 32.31 -18.42
C ARG A 333 13.52 31.70 -17.06
N VAL A 334 12.46 32.18 -16.44
CA VAL A 334 11.96 31.69 -15.16
C VAL A 334 10.49 31.31 -15.33
N ILE A 335 10.16 30.04 -15.17
CA ILE A 335 8.77 29.58 -15.14
C ILE A 335 8.29 29.57 -13.69
N ILE A 336 7.22 30.33 -13.44
CA ILE A 336 6.60 30.49 -12.12
C ILE A 336 5.26 29.74 -12.09
N PRO A 337 5.00 28.86 -11.10
CA PRO A 337 3.69 28.22 -10.93
C PRO A 337 2.55 29.22 -10.63
N GLU A 338 1.29 28.81 -10.85
CA GLU A 338 0.15 29.66 -10.48
C GLU A 338 0.02 29.87 -8.96
N GLY A 339 -0.52 31.02 -8.54
CA GLY A 339 -0.81 31.32 -7.14
C GLY A 339 0.35 31.87 -6.31
N GLN A 340 1.56 31.97 -6.88
CA GLN A 340 2.75 32.50 -6.20
C GLN A 340 2.93 34.00 -6.49
N GLN A 341 3.14 34.82 -5.45
CA GLN A 341 3.70 36.16 -5.60
C GLN A 341 5.22 36.05 -5.51
N THR A 342 5.92 36.36 -6.60
CA THR A 342 7.36 36.13 -6.70
C THR A 342 8.07 37.41 -7.15
N GLU A 343 9.28 37.64 -6.62
CA GLU A 343 10.18 38.70 -7.07
C GLU A 343 11.48 38.07 -7.56
N ILE A 344 11.93 38.43 -8.76
CA ILE A 344 13.11 37.84 -9.40
C ILE A 344 14.27 38.83 -9.31
N PHE A 345 15.37 38.37 -8.72
CA PHE A 345 16.63 39.11 -8.63
C PHE A 345 17.72 38.42 -9.45
N VAL A 346 18.38 39.17 -10.32
CA VAL A 346 19.56 38.70 -11.08
C VAL A 346 20.80 39.41 -10.56
N TYR A 347 21.84 38.66 -10.23
CA TYR A 347 23.10 39.19 -9.74
C TYR A 347 24.23 38.95 -10.74
N ASN A 348 25.16 39.89 -10.83
CA ASN A 348 26.43 39.64 -11.52
C ASN A 348 27.43 38.89 -10.61
N LEU A 349 28.58 38.51 -11.16
CA LEU A 349 29.62 37.76 -10.43
C LEU A 349 30.25 38.53 -9.25
N THR A 350 30.00 39.85 -9.14
CA THR A 350 30.46 40.67 -8.00
C THR A 350 29.37 40.87 -6.95
N GLY A 351 28.21 40.21 -7.09
CA GLY A 351 27.09 40.27 -6.15
C GLY A 351 26.22 41.52 -6.29
N GLN A 352 26.34 42.28 -7.38
CA GLN A 352 25.47 43.43 -7.64
C GLN A 352 24.22 42.98 -8.39
N ILE A 353 23.06 43.51 -7.98
CA ILE A 353 21.79 43.31 -8.68
C ILE A 353 21.86 43.98 -10.05
N THR A 354 21.64 43.22 -11.11
CA THR A 354 21.51 43.70 -12.50
C THR A 354 20.06 43.83 -12.92
N HIS A 355 19.16 42.99 -12.39
CA HIS A 355 17.73 43.05 -12.62
C HIS A 355 16.94 42.74 -11.35
N GLN A 356 15.82 43.44 -11.17
CA GLN A 356 14.82 43.19 -10.14
C GLN A 356 13.45 43.38 -10.80
N ILE A 357 12.67 42.30 -10.89
CA ILE A 357 11.33 42.35 -11.50
C ILE A 357 10.32 41.58 -10.65
N ALA A 358 9.07 42.03 -10.67
CA ALA A 358 7.96 41.21 -10.16
C ALA A 358 7.69 40.08 -11.16
N GLY A 359 7.76 38.84 -10.69
CA GLY A 359 7.44 37.66 -11.47
C GLY A 359 5.93 37.44 -11.57
N HIS A 360 5.46 36.98 -12.72
CA HIS A 360 4.09 36.55 -12.92
C HIS A 360 4.01 35.04 -13.17
N PRO A 361 2.89 34.37 -12.88
CA PRO A 361 2.67 32.98 -13.26
C PRO A 361 2.94 32.74 -14.75
N GLY A 362 3.53 31.59 -15.08
CA GLY A 362 4.01 31.26 -16.42
C GLY A 362 5.45 31.70 -16.68
N MET A 363 5.77 31.91 -17.96
CA MET A 363 7.15 32.23 -18.41
C MET A 363 7.48 33.71 -18.21
N ASN A 364 8.57 33.99 -17.50
CA ASN A 364 9.16 35.32 -17.36
C ASN A 364 10.48 35.34 -18.13
N GLU A 365 10.69 36.37 -18.98
CA GLU A 365 11.91 36.53 -19.79
C GLU A 365 12.68 37.77 -19.33
N ILE A 366 13.99 37.61 -19.10
CA ILE A 366 14.89 38.65 -18.58
C ILE A 366 16.08 38.77 -19.52
N GLN A 367 16.29 39.96 -20.08
CA GLN A 367 17.36 40.25 -21.05
C GLN A 367 18.66 40.71 -20.41
#